data_AF-A0A8J7B7J1-F1
#
_entry.id   AF-A0A8J7B7J1-F1
#
_cell.length_a   1.000
_cell.length_b   1.000
_cell.length_c   1.000
_cell.angle_alpha   90.00
_cell.angle_beta   90.00
_cell.angle_gamma   90.00
#
_symmetry.space_group_name_H-M   'P 1'
#
loop_
_entity.id
_entity.type
_entity.pdbx_description
1 polymer ?
#
loop_
_entity_poly.entity_id
_entity_poly.type
_entity_poly.pdbx_seq_one_letter_code
_entity_poly.pdbx_strand_id
1 'polypeptide(L)'
;MRRIDIIGIGLGIFLAGGAAYLLLQIAGLDGVTAGIWSQALLVVGLLGWVATYLFRVSTKNMTYNQQVKDYEDAVMQKRLDEMTPEEIEKLQAEIEQE
;
A
#
# COMPACT_ATOMS: atom_id res chain seq x y z
N MET A 1 -5.28 8.16 10.55
CA MET A 1 -5.38 9.56 10.07
C MET A 1 -6.37 10.31 10.93
N ARG A 2 -5.99 11.49 11.43
CA ARG A 2 -6.88 12.42 12.13
C ARG A 2 -7.62 13.26 11.10
N ARG A 3 -8.75 13.87 11.49
CA ARG A 3 -9.55 14.72 10.61
C ARG A 3 -8.75 15.89 10.02
N ILE A 4 -7.87 16.49 10.82
CA ILE A 4 -7.01 17.60 10.39
C ILE A 4 -6.01 17.19 9.30
N ASP A 5 -5.56 15.94 9.31
CA ASP A 5 -4.61 15.45 8.32
C ASP A 5 -5.30 15.39 6.93
N ILE A 6 -6.59 15.04 6.88
CA ILE A 6 -7.39 15.00 5.65
C ILE A 6 -7.56 16.41 5.08
N ILE A 7 -7.87 17.38 5.94
CA ILE A 7 -8.01 18.79 5.52
C ILE A 7 -6.67 19.31 4.98
N GLY A 8 -5.56 19.00 5.67
CA GLY A 8 -4.23 19.38 5.23
C GLY A 8 -3.85 18.81 3.87
N ILE A 9 -4.13 17.52 3.63
CA ILE A 9 -3.88 16.88 2.34
C ILE A 9 -4.75 17.51 1.24
N GLY A 10 -6.04 17.73 1.50
CA GLY A 10 -6.95 18.35 0.54
C GLY A 10 -6.50 19.77 0.14
N LEU A 11 -6.13 20.59 1.13
CA LEU A 11 -5.59 21.93 0.88
C LEU A 11 -4.26 21.87 0.12
N GLY A 12 -3.38 20.94 0.47
CA GLY A 12 -2.09 20.74 -0.21
C GLY A 12 -2.26 20.38 -1.69
N ILE A 13 -3.16 19.44 -2.00
CA ILE A 13 -3.47 19.06 -3.40
C ILE A 13 -4.07 20.24 -4.16
N PHE A 14 -5.00 20.99 -3.54
CA PHE A 14 -5.60 22.17 -4.17
C PHE A 14 -4.55 23.24 -4.50
N LEU A 15 -3.70 23.59 -3.54
CA LEU A 15 -2.63 24.56 -3.73
C LEU A 15 -1.61 24.09 -4.77
N ALA A 16 -1.25 22.81 -4.77
CA ALA A 16 -0.36 22.22 -5.78
C ALA A 16 -0.97 22.28 -7.18
N GLY A 17 -2.26 21.98 -7.32
CA GLY A 17 -2.99 22.10 -8.60
C GLY A 17 -3.03 23.54 -9.11
N GLY A 18 -3.34 24.50 -8.22
CA GLY A 18 -3.30 25.92 -8.54
C GLY A 18 -1.90 26.40 -8.94
N ALA A 19 -0.86 25.95 -8.22
CA ALA A 19 0.52 26.24 -8.57
C ALA A 19 0.91 25.67 -9.95
N ALA A 20 0.52 24.42 -10.24
CA ALA A 20 0.75 23.80 -11.55
C ALA A 20 0.07 24.59 -12.67
N TYR A 21 -1.19 25.01 -12.47
CA TYR A 21 -1.91 25.86 -13.41
C TYR A 21 -1.17 27.19 -13.69
N LEU A 22 -0.76 27.89 -12.63
CA LEU A 22 -0.04 29.16 -12.77
C LEU A 22 1.31 28.99 -13.46
N LEU A 23 2.06 27.93 -13.14
CA LEU A 23 3.33 27.62 -13.80
C LEU A 23 3.13 27.36 -15.30
N LEU A 24 2.07 26.65 -15.69
CA LEU A 24 1.74 26.41 -17.09
C LEU A 24 1.37 27.71 -17.81
N GLN A 25 0.63 28.61 -17.17
CA GLN A 25 0.34 29.94 -17.74
C GLN A 25 1.61 30.79 -17.90
N ILE A 26 2.51 30.78 -16.91
CA ILE A 26 3.81 31.47 -16.99
C ILE A 26 4.66 30.90 -18.13
N ALA A 27 4.55 29.60 -18.39
CA ALA A 27 5.19 28.93 -19.53
C ALA A 27 4.55 29.25 -20.90
N GLY A 28 3.49 30.08 -20.93
CA GLY A 28 2.87 30.59 -22.15
C GLY A 28 1.62 29.82 -22.62
N LEU A 29 1.08 28.90 -21.81
CA LEU A 29 -0.18 28.24 -22.14
C LEU A 29 -1.36 29.17 -21.86
N ASP A 30 -2.36 29.14 -22.73
CA ASP A 30 -3.64 29.79 -22.46
C ASP A 30 -4.36 29.12 -21.27
N GLY A 31 -5.32 29.83 -20.67
CA GLY A 31 -6.01 29.35 -19.47
C GLY A 31 -6.77 28.03 -19.66
N VAL A 32 -7.34 27.76 -20.83
CA VAL A 32 -8.07 26.51 -21.06
C VAL A 32 -7.07 25.34 -21.15
N THR A 33 -6.02 25.51 -21.95
CA THR A 33 -4.98 24.48 -22.10
C THR A 33 -4.25 24.23 -20.79
N ALA A 34 -3.89 25.27 -20.03
CA ALA A 34 -3.28 25.13 -18.71
C ALA A 34 -4.20 24.40 -17.72
N GLY A 35 -5.51 24.69 -17.77
CA GLY A 35 -6.52 24.00 -16.98
C GLY A 35 -6.57 22.50 -17.28
N ILE A 36 -6.62 22.13 -18.56
CA ILE A 36 -6.63 20.72 -19.00
C ILE A 36 -5.40 19.98 -18.49
N TRP A 37 -4.20 20.54 -18.66
CA TRP A 37 -2.95 19.89 -18.25
C TRP A 37 -2.78 19.78 -16.74
N SER A 38 -3.19 20.82 -15.98
CA SER A 38 -3.20 20.75 -14.51
C SER A 38 -4.14 19.63 -14.00
N GLN A 39 -5.30 19.46 -14.64
CA GLN A 39 -6.25 18.40 -14.31
C GLN A 39 -5.71 17.02 -14.73
N ALA A 40 -5.10 16.91 -15.91
CA ALA A 40 -4.47 15.67 -16.37
C ALA A 40 -3.38 15.21 -15.39
N LEU A 41 -2.56 16.14 -14.89
CA LEU A 41 -1.55 15.86 -13.88
C LEU A 41 -2.17 15.31 -12.59
N LEU A 42 -3.27 15.92 -12.11
CA LEU A 42 -3.99 15.43 -10.94
C LEU A 42 -4.53 14.00 -11.17
N VAL A 43 -5.16 13.73 -12.32
CA VAL A 43 -5.70 12.41 -12.65
C VAL A 43 -4.59 11.36 -12.73
N VAL A 44 -3.47 11.66 -13.38
CA VAL A 44 -2.31 10.74 -13.42
C VAL A 44 -1.76 10.48 -12.03
N GLY A 45 -1.67 11.51 -11.18
CA GLY A 45 -1.28 11.36 -9.77
C GLY A 45 -2.24 10.45 -8.99
N LEU A 46 -3.55 10.60 -9.20
CA LEU A 46 -4.57 9.74 -8.59
C LEU A 46 -4.46 8.28 -9.08
N LEU A 47 -4.27 8.07 -10.39
CA LEU A 47 -4.03 6.75 -10.94
C LEU A 47 -2.78 6.11 -10.34
N GLY A 48 -1.70 6.89 -10.21
CA GLY A 48 -0.48 6.45 -9.51
C GLY A 48 -0.75 6.06 -8.07
N TRP A 49 -1.49 6.89 -7.31
CA TRP A 49 -1.88 6.57 -5.93
C TRP A 49 -2.67 5.26 -5.87
N VAL A 50 -3.71 5.09 -6.69
CA VAL A 50 -4.51 3.85 -6.73
C VAL A 50 -3.66 2.65 -7.11
N ALA A 51 -2.74 2.80 -8.07
CA ALA A 51 -1.81 1.74 -8.44
C ALA A 51 -0.95 1.27 -7.25
N THR A 52 -0.54 2.17 -6.34
CA THR A 52 0.18 1.74 -5.11
C THR A 52 -0.67 0.84 -4.22
N TYR A 53 -1.99 1.04 -4.17
CA TYR A 53 -2.89 0.16 -3.43
C TYR A 53 -2.98 -1.21 -4.11
N LEU A 54 -3.19 -1.25 -5.43
CA LEU A 54 -3.24 -2.49 -6.20
C LEU A 54 -1.94 -3.30 -6.06
N PHE A 55 -0.79 -2.63 -6.08
CA PHE A 55 0.51 -3.27 -5.88
C PHE A 55 0.63 -3.92 -4.50
N ARG A 56 0.21 -3.24 -3.43
CA ARG A 56 0.20 -3.81 -2.07
C ARG A 56 -0.73 -5.01 -1.95
N VAL A 57 -1.89 -4.96 -2.60
CA VAL A 57 -2.82 -6.10 -2.65
C VAL A 57 -2.19 -7.29 -3.39
N SER A 58 -1.63 -7.05 -4.57
CA SER A 58 -1.01 -8.10 -5.40
C SER A 58 0.17 -8.76 -4.70
N THR A 59 0.97 -8.00 -3.96
CA THR A 59 2.13 -8.50 -3.20
C THR A 59 1.75 -9.09 -1.84
N LYS A 60 0.45 -9.15 -1.50
CA LYS A 60 -0.04 -9.52 -0.17
C LYS A 60 0.63 -8.72 0.97
N ASN A 61 1.13 -7.52 0.70
CA ASN A 61 1.76 -6.66 1.70
C ASN A 61 0.70 -5.78 2.38
N MET A 62 -0.19 -6.43 3.14
CA MET A 62 -1.28 -5.79 3.88
C MET A 62 -1.26 -6.28 5.32
N THR A 63 -1.70 -5.42 6.24
CA THR A 63 -1.72 -5.73 7.67
C THR A 63 -2.47 -7.03 7.98
N TYR A 64 -3.57 -7.30 7.30
CA TYR A 64 -4.32 -8.56 7.48
C TYR A 64 -3.49 -9.79 7.13
N ASN A 65 -2.70 -9.75 6.04
CA ASN A 65 -1.86 -10.89 5.66
C ASN A 65 -0.77 -11.15 6.70
N GLN A 66 -0.21 -10.09 7.28
CA GLN A 66 0.74 -10.22 8.38
C GLN A 66 0.06 -10.84 9.62
N GLN A 67 -1.14 -10.38 9.98
CA GLN A 67 -1.89 -10.93 11.12
C GLN A 67 -2.21 -12.42 10.95
N VAL A 68 -2.60 -12.84 9.73
CA VAL A 68 -2.86 -14.25 9.43
C VAL A 68 -1.57 -15.06 9.59
N LYS A 69 -0.46 -14.59 9.02
CA LYS A 69 0.84 -15.25 9.15
C LYS A 69 1.27 -15.38 10.62
N ASP A 70 1.21 -14.29 11.37
CA ASP A 70 1.60 -14.28 12.79
C ASP A 70 0.74 -15.24 13.61
N TYR A 71 -0.56 -15.35 13.29
CA TYR A 71 -1.47 -16.29 13.91
C TYR A 71 -1.14 -17.75 13.55
N GLU A 72 -0.92 -18.04 12.27
CA GLU A 72 -0.54 -19.37 11.80
C GLU A 72 0.76 -19.83 12.44
N ASP A 73 1.78 -18.97 12.45
CA ASP A 73 3.09 -19.24 13.05
C ASP A 73 2.94 -19.53 14.56
N ALA A 74 2.14 -18.74 15.28
CA ALA A 74 1.90 -18.96 16.72
C ALA A 74 1.14 -20.27 17.01
N VAL A 75 0.16 -20.63 16.17
CA VAL A 75 -0.58 -21.90 16.32
C VAL A 75 0.33 -23.09 16.03
N MET A 76 1.17 -23.00 14.99
CA MET A 76 2.10 -24.07 14.65
C MET A 76 3.15 -24.26 15.73
N GLN A 77 3.73 -23.17 16.26
CA GLN A 77 4.64 -23.24 17.40
C GLN A 77 4.00 -23.93 18.59
N LYS A 78 2.78 -23.53 18.96
CA LYS A 78 2.06 -24.15 20.08
C LYS A 78 1.85 -25.65 19.87
N ARG A 79 1.52 -26.07 18.65
CA ARG A 79 1.35 -27.51 18.34
C ARG A 79 2.66 -28.27 18.48
N LEU A 80 3.78 -27.69 18.04
CA LEU A 80 5.11 -28.29 18.22
C LEU A 80 5.49 -28.40 19.70
N ASP A 81 5.21 -27.37 20.49
CA ASP A 81 5.49 -27.35 21.93
C ASP A 81 4.64 -28.38 22.72
N GLU A 82 3.46 -28.73 22.20
CA GLU A 82 2.54 -29.72 22.79
C GLU A 82 2.79 -31.17 22.32
N MET A 83 3.65 -31.39 21.31
CA MET A 83 3.97 -32.72 20.77
C MET A 83 4.92 -33.51 21.70
N THR A 84 4.81 -34.84 21.67
CA THR A 84 5.78 -35.70 22.38
C THR A 84 7.10 -35.78 21.60
N PRO A 85 8.21 -36.14 22.26
CA PRO A 85 9.50 -36.31 21.58
C PRO A 85 9.44 -37.30 20.41
N GLU A 86 8.65 -38.38 20.53
CA GLU A 86 8.47 -39.39 19.48
C GLU A 86 7.72 -38.83 18.27
N GLU A 87 6.73 -37.96 18.50
CA GLU A 87 5.99 -37.28 17.43
C GLU A 87 6.90 -36.28 16.68
N ILE A 88 7.78 -35.58 17.41
CA ILE A 88 8.78 -34.66 16.82
C ILE A 88 9.81 -35.42 16.00
N GLU A 89 10.37 -36.54 16.51
CA GLU A 89 11.31 -37.38 15.76
C GLU A 89 10.67 -37.91 14.46
N LYS A 90 9.40 -38.32 14.53
CA LYS A 90 8.67 -38.75 13.33
C LYS A 90 8.50 -37.62 12.32
N LEU A 91 8.14 -36.41 12.78
CA LEU A 91 7.99 -35.23 11.92
C LEU A 91 9.33 -34.83 11.25
N GLN A 92 10.44 -34.90 11.99
CA GLN A 92 11.77 -34.65 11.44
C GLN A 92 12.14 -35.67 10.37
N ALA A 93 11.85 -36.96 10.61
CA ALA A 93 12.10 -38.01 9.64
C ALA A 93 11.25 -37.88 8.35
N GLU A 94 10.02 -37.32 8.46
CA GLU A 94 9.18 -37.02 7.30
C GLU A 94 9.75 -35.85 6.47
N ILE A 95 10.24 -34.78 7.12
CA ILE A 95 10.85 -33.62 6.43
C ILE A 95 12.16 -34.01 5.72
N GLU A 96 12.98 -34.87 6.30
CA GLU A 96 14.23 -35.34 5.67
C GLU A 96 13.99 -36.22 4.43
N GLN A 97 12.76 -36.72 4.24
CA GLN A 97 12.37 -37.54 3.09
C GLN A 97 11.72 -36.74 1.94
N GLU A 98 11.37 -35.46 2.15
CA GLU A 98 10.93 -34.51 1.10
C GLU A 98 12.11 -33.81 0.41
#